data_AF-A2F8W9-F1
#
_entry.id   AF-A2F8W9-F1
#
_cell.length_a   1.000
_cell.length_b   1.000
_cell.length_c   1.000
_cell.angle_alpha   90.00
_cell.angle_beta   90.00
_cell.angle_gamma   90.00
#
_symmetry.space_group_name_H-M   'P 1'
#
loop_
_entity.id
_entity.type
_entity.pdbx_description
1 polymer ?
#
loop_
_entity_poly.entity_id
_entity_poly.type
_entity_poly.pdbx_seq_one_letter_code
_entity_poly.pdbx_strand_id
1 'polypeptide(L)'
;MQVQQSFAEYYGTEVPIDKTSNQTIAGRDGNYYIHNAVFSFHSKNSAIKLWSNDKVLLESCTFYNNSSTEDGGSICIQDSESVLVRICLLFSSIISSNSNSIGCGYYIYSDQYSKKKSYAFECSVSQCSGKSASLYHYGGYIQVSHMNTSYHEIGSDARYYIIDPTERGNINFTTASNSSSISEVFSTSNFNFTKCNYLNNECKGSDDTIILNYNADIYSNCSFIGNKGPYLFLNKPQAVDNCYFDNEGVTVQTVQNDNSASFESISPFDSLLSHYTTGDCSATYFYKTISGEFLSLKKRKIRYVSRRR
;
A
#
# COMPACT_ATOMS: atom_id res chain seq x y z
N MET A 1 -7.18 3.89 17.81
CA MET A 1 -8.62 3.93 17.46
C MET A 1 -9.00 2.52 17.05
N GLN A 2 -9.94 1.83 17.72
CA GLN A 2 -10.37 0.52 17.21
C GLN A 2 -11.16 0.77 15.91
N VAL A 3 -10.80 0.14 14.80
CA VAL A 3 -11.44 0.24 13.45
C VAL A 3 -12.88 -0.32 13.45
N GLN A 4 -13.50 -0.46 14.64
CA GLN A 4 -14.78 -1.08 14.89
C GLN A 4 -15.88 -0.09 15.31
N GLN A 5 -15.60 1.22 15.35
CA GLN A 5 -16.67 2.22 15.47
C GLN A 5 -17.53 2.19 14.21
N SER A 6 -18.85 2.27 14.38
CA SER A 6 -19.74 2.36 13.22
C SER A 6 -19.36 3.62 12.43
N PHE A 7 -19.30 3.55 11.09
CA PHE A 7 -18.90 4.72 10.27
C PHE A 7 -19.78 5.95 10.50
N ALA A 8 -21.00 5.76 11.00
CA ALA A 8 -21.90 6.81 11.46
C ALA A 8 -21.33 7.63 12.65
N GLU A 9 -20.49 7.05 13.49
CA GLU A 9 -19.84 7.74 14.61
C GLU A 9 -18.63 8.58 14.17
N TYR A 10 -18.00 8.27 13.04
CA TYR A 10 -16.77 8.93 12.59
C TYR A 10 -16.96 10.44 12.40
N TYR A 11 -18.09 10.85 11.82
CA TYR A 11 -18.46 12.24 11.62
C TYR A 11 -19.23 12.85 12.80
N GLY A 12 -19.72 12.04 13.74
CA GLY A 12 -20.59 12.49 14.82
C GLY A 12 -21.86 13.14 14.27
N THR A 13 -22.03 14.44 14.49
CA THR A 13 -23.19 15.22 14.00
C THR A 13 -22.93 15.93 12.67
N GLU A 14 -21.71 15.88 12.15
CA GLU A 14 -21.34 16.57 10.92
C GLU A 14 -21.84 15.81 9.68
N VAL A 15 -22.34 16.54 8.68
CA VAL A 15 -22.81 15.94 7.43
C VAL A 15 -21.67 15.98 6.40
N PRO A 16 -21.12 14.83 5.97
CA PRO A 16 -20.06 14.81 4.99
C PRO A 16 -20.59 15.09 3.57
N ILE A 17 -19.69 15.57 2.71
CA ILE A 17 -19.88 15.62 1.27
C ILE A 17 -19.81 14.19 0.74
N ASP A 18 -20.96 13.68 0.32
CA ASP A 18 -21.11 12.32 -0.18
C ASP A 18 -20.68 12.19 -1.65
N LYS A 19 -19.88 11.15 -1.95
CA LYS A 19 -19.26 10.93 -3.26
C LYS A 19 -19.24 9.44 -3.62
N THR A 20 -19.88 9.10 -4.74
CA THR A 20 -20.07 7.69 -5.16
C THR A 20 -19.76 7.42 -6.64
N SER A 21 -19.19 8.39 -7.37
CA SER A 21 -19.01 8.32 -8.83
C SER A 21 -17.56 8.50 -9.28
N ASN A 22 -17.25 8.01 -10.49
CA ASN A 22 -15.95 8.19 -11.14
C ASN A 22 -15.75 9.64 -11.60
N GLN A 23 -15.45 10.52 -10.65
CA GLN A 23 -15.11 11.91 -10.90
C GLN A 23 -13.81 12.26 -10.19
N THR A 24 -13.08 13.25 -10.68
CA THR A 24 -11.96 13.80 -9.91
C THR A 24 -12.54 14.52 -8.70
N ILE A 25 -12.11 14.12 -7.50
CA ILE A 25 -12.51 14.75 -6.24
C ILE A 25 -11.32 15.60 -5.80
N ALA A 26 -11.49 16.92 -5.86
CA ALA A 26 -10.50 17.86 -5.36
C ALA A 26 -11.15 18.95 -4.51
N GLY A 27 -10.49 19.33 -3.42
CA GLY A 27 -11.04 20.29 -2.47
C GLY A 27 -10.04 20.74 -1.43
N ARG A 28 -10.33 21.88 -0.80
CA ARG A 28 -9.55 22.45 0.32
C ARG A 28 -10.34 22.52 1.63
N ASP A 29 -11.65 22.36 1.56
CA ASP A 29 -12.56 22.44 2.70
C ASP A 29 -13.70 21.43 2.52
N GLY A 30 -14.12 20.81 3.63
CA GLY A 30 -15.23 19.88 3.74
C GLY A 30 -14.83 18.49 4.24
N ASN A 31 -15.69 17.91 5.08
CA ASN A 31 -15.64 16.49 5.39
C ASN A 31 -16.10 15.67 4.17
N TYR A 32 -15.40 14.61 3.80
CA TYR A 32 -15.73 13.79 2.61
C TYR A 32 -16.02 12.35 2.99
N TYR A 33 -17.18 11.84 2.58
CA TYR A 33 -17.48 10.41 2.60
C TYR A 33 -17.51 9.91 1.16
N ILE A 34 -16.52 9.08 0.81
CA ILE A 34 -16.30 8.61 -0.55
C ILE A 34 -16.45 7.10 -0.53
N HIS A 35 -17.48 6.58 -1.17
CA HIS A 35 -17.79 5.17 -0.99
C HIS A 35 -18.40 4.49 -2.21
N ASN A 36 -18.24 3.17 -2.28
CA ASN A 36 -18.81 2.32 -3.33
C ASN A 36 -18.53 2.80 -4.76
N ALA A 37 -17.36 3.43 -4.97
CA ALA A 37 -17.00 4.08 -6.22
C ALA A 37 -15.86 3.34 -6.94
N VAL A 38 -15.89 3.40 -8.27
CA VAL A 38 -14.77 2.94 -9.12
C VAL A 38 -14.15 4.15 -9.80
N PHE A 39 -12.93 4.50 -9.40
CA PHE A 39 -12.14 5.56 -10.02
C PHE A 39 -11.21 4.96 -11.06
N SER A 40 -11.39 5.30 -12.33
CA SER A 40 -10.57 4.71 -13.39
C SER A 40 -10.20 5.69 -14.48
N PHE A 41 -9.02 5.46 -15.05
CA PHE A 41 -8.47 6.20 -16.18
C PHE A 41 -8.26 7.70 -15.93
N HIS A 42 -8.02 8.09 -14.69
CA HIS A 42 -7.52 9.44 -14.39
C HIS A 42 -6.07 9.54 -14.90
N SER A 43 -5.79 10.56 -15.72
CA SER A 43 -4.47 10.79 -16.29
C SER A 43 -4.17 12.27 -16.23
N LYS A 44 -3.33 12.68 -15.28
CA LYS A 44 -2.74 14.01 -14.99
C LYS A 44 -2.83 14.34 -13.51
N ASN A 45 -3.99 14.08 -12.91
CA ASN A 45 -4.21 14.29 -11.49
C ASN A 45 -4.57 12.97 -10.82
N SER A 46 -4.25 12.85 -9.53
CA SER A 46 -4.84 11.87 -8.63
C SER A 46 -6.37 11.89 -8.77
N ALA A 47 -7.00 10.72 -8.72
CA ALA A 47 -8.45 10.62 -8.74
C ALA A 47 -9.07 11.35 -7.53
N ILE A 48 -8.38 11.30 -6.38
CA ILE A 48 -8.73 12.05 -5.17
C ILE A 48 -7.53 12.89 -4.76
N LYS A 49 -7.75 14.20 -4.61
CA LYS A 49 -6.74 15.19 -4.24
C LYS A 49 -7.31 16.19 -3.23
N LEU A 50 -7.16 15.89 -1.95
CA LEU A 50 -7.74 16.68 -0.86
C LEU A 50 -6.64 17.37 -0.05
N TRP A 51 -6.84 18.66 0.20
CA TRP A 51 -5.95 19.52 1.00
C TRP A 51 -6.76 20.25 2.07
N SER A 52 -7.29 19.49 3.01
CA SER A 52 -8.26 20.00 3.99
C SER A 52 -7.84 19.62 5.40
N ASN A 53 -8.17 20.44 6.41
CA ASN A 53 -8.04 20.06 7.82
C ASN A 53 -9.21 19.19 8.33
N ASP A 54 -9.98 18.62 7.40
CA ASP A 54 -11.25 17.94 7.63
C ASP A 54 -11.10 16.41 7.71
N LYS A 55 -12.24 15.72 7.91
CA LYS A 55 -12.33 14.27 7.97
C LYS A 55 -12.65 13.65 6.61
N VAL A 56 -11.90 12.63 6.25
CA VAL A 56 -12.07 11.88 5.01
C VAL A 56 -12.30 10.40 5.33
N LEU A 57 -13.42 9.82 4.88
CA LEU A 57 -13.68 8.38 4.94
C LEU A 57 -13.75 7.87 3.51
N LEU A 58 -12.84 6.96 3.14
CA LEU A 58 -13.00 6.16 1.93
C LEU A 58 -13.43 4.75 2.34
N GLU A 59 -14.51 4.25 1.74
CA GLU A 59 -15.01 2.91 2.00
C GLU A 59 -15.31 2.16 0.69
N SER A 60 -14.84 0.91 0.57
CA SER A 60 -15.23 0.01 -0.52
C SER A 60 -15.03 0.64 -1.92
N CYS A 61 -13.91 1.33 -2.11
CA CYS A 61 -13.57 1.98 -3.37
C CYS A 61 -12.52 1.19 -4.15
N THR A 62 -12.63 1.22 -5.48
CA THR A 62 -11.65 0.63 -6.39
C THR A 62 -11.03 1.70 -7.29
N PHE A 63 -9.72 1.67 -7.41
CA PHE A 63 -8.93 2.54 -8.26
C PHE A 63 -8.19 1.70 -9.29
N TYR A 64 -8.42 2.01 -10.56
CA TYR A 64 -7.93 1.20 -11.67
C TYR A 64 -7.30 2.06 -12.75
N ASN A 65 -6.04 1.77 -13.07
CA ASN A 65 -5.31 2.41 -14.17
C ASN A 65 -5.35 3.95 -14.09
N ASN A 66 -5.06 4.47 -12.90
CA ASN A 66 -4.98 5.90 -12.64
C ASN A 66 -3.52 6.34 -12.63
N SER A 67 -3.31 7.60 -12.97
CA SER A 67 -1.99 8.19 -13.04
C SER A 67 -1.99 9.69 -12.73
N SER A 68 -0.96 10.12 -12.03
CA SER A 68 -0.74 11.53 -11.65
C SER A 68 0.61 12.03 -12.18
N THR A 69 0.70 13.32 -12.49
CA THR A 69 1.99 14.00 -12.73
C THR A 69 2.60 14.57 -11.44
N GLU A 70 1.94 14.36 -10.31
CA GLU A 70 2.34 14.82 -8.97
C GLU A 70 2.29 13.64 -7.98
N ASP A 71 2.54 13.93 -6.71
CA ASP A 71 2.40 12.99 -5.60
C ASP A 71 1.01 12.35 -5.54
N GLY A 72 0.97 11.07 -5.14
CA GLY A 72 -0.28 10.33 -5.02
C GLY A 72 -0.83 9.92 -6.38
N GLY A 73 -0.44 8.75 -6.90
CA GLY A 73 -0.89 8.33 -8.23
C GLY A 73 -2.41 8.25 -8.36
N SER A 74 -3.09 7.72 -7.33
CA SER A 74 -4.56 7.69 -7.27
C SER A 74 -5.13 8.56 -6.17
N ILE A 75 -4.49 8.55 -5.00
CA ILE A 75 -4.98 9.25 -3.81
C ILE A 75 -3.87 10.15 -3.29
N CYS A 76 -4.19 11.43 -3.13
CA CYS A 76 -3.38 12.42 -2.46
C CYS A 76 -4.24 13.10 -1.38
N ILE A 77 -3.93 12.88 -0.12
CA ILE A 77 -4.62 13.48 1.03
C ILE A 77 -3.58 14.22 1.85
N GLN A 78 -3.78 15.52 2.05
CA GLN A 78 -2.91 16.36 2.84
C GLN A 78 -3.70 17.02 3.96
N ASP A 79 -3.10 16.99 5.13
CA ASP A 79 -3.57 17.58 6.36
C ASP A 79 -4.99 17.15 6.77
N SER A 80 -5.49 15.99 6.34
CA SER A 80 -6.82 15.50 6.74
C SER A 80 -6.74 14.31 7.70
N GLU A 81 -7.65 14.20 8.65
CA GLU A 81 -7.87 12.92 9.33
C GLU A 81 -8.50 11.97 8.32
N SER A 82 -7.94 10.78 8.10
CA SER A 82 -8.53 9.87 7.12
C SER A 82 -8.61 8.41 7.55
N VAL A 83 -9.78 7.82 7.34
CA VAL A 83 -10.05 6.41 7.53
C VAL A 83 -10.27 5.78 6.15
N LEU A 84 -9.51 4.74 5.84
CA LEU A 84 -9.42 4.14 4.51
C LEU A 84 -9.71 2.66 4.64
N VAL A 85 -10.93 2.25 4.30
CA VAL A 85 -11.42 0.89 4.54
C VAL A 85 -11.80 0.19 3.24
N ARG A 86 -11.29 -1.03 3.05
CA ARG A 86 -11.51 -1.89 1.87
C ARG A 86 -11.22 -1.18 0.56
N ILE A 87 -10.04 -0.57 0.47
CA ILE A 87 -9.61 0.14 -0.72
C ILE A 87 -8.77 -0.78 -1.60
N CYS A 88 -9.11 -0.84 -2.89
CA CYS A 88 -8.35 -1.58 -3.88
C CYS A 88 -7.71 -0.67 -4.91
N LEU A 89 -6.41 -0.84 -5.11
CA LEU A 89 -5.60 -0.08 -6.04
C LEU A 89 -4.87 -1.01 -6.99
N LEU A 90 -5.13 -0.85 -8.28
CA LEU A 90 -4.51 -1.65 -9.34
C LEU A 90 -4.05 -0.75 -10.47
N PHE A 91 -2.80 -0.92 -10.92
CA PHE A 91 -2.20 -0.13 -12.01
C PHE A 91 -2.19 1.38 -11.72
N SER A 92 -1.82 1.78 -10.50
CA SER A 92 -1.67 3.20 -10.17
C SER A 92 -0.25 3.68 -10.43
N SER A 93 -0.07 4.84 -11.06
CA SER A 93 1.27 5.32 -11.42
C SER A 93 1.50 6.80 -11.18
N ILE A 94 2.77 7.18 -11.03
CA ILE A 94 3.23 8.55 -11.13
C ILE A 94 4.05 8.68 -12.42
N ILE A 95 3.58 9.53 -13.33
CA ILE A 95 4.20 9.79 -14.64
C ILE A 95 4.86 11.18 -14.63
N SER A 96 5.42 11.58 -13.49
CA SER A 96 6.10 12.86 -13.35
C SER A 96 7.53 12.80 -13.86
N SER A 97 7.96 13.86 -14.56
CA SER A 97 9.39 14.10 -14.80
C SER A 97 10.10 14.66 -13.57
N ASN A 98 9.34 15.11 -12.56
CA ASN A 98 9.91 15.56 -11.30
C ASN A 98 10.36 14.34 -10.50
N SER A 99 11.68 14.28 -10.28
CA SER A 99 12.32 13.23 -9.52
C SER A 99 11.90 13.20 -8.04
N ASN A 100 11.10 14.13 -7.54
CA ASN A 100 10.68 14.13 -6.14
C ASN A 100 9.27 13.61 -5.89
N SER A 101 8.56 13.13 -6.92
CA SER A 101 7.19 12.63 -6.74
C SER A 101 7.16 11.23 -6.10
N ILE A 102 6.33 11.03 -5.08
CA ILE A 102 6.28 9.82 -4.23
C ILE A 102 4.82 9.36 -4.04
N GLY A 103 4.61 8.09 -3.72
CA GLY A 103 3.29 7.57 -3.36
C GLY A 103 2.48 7.18 -4.59
N CYS A 104 2.96 6.23 -5.38
CA CYS A 104 2.33 5.87 -6.66
C CYS A 104 0.92 5.27 -6.51
N GLY A 105 0.53 4.80 -5.33
CA GLY A 105 -0.87 4.55 -4.96
C GLY A 105 -1.42 5.70 -4.11
N TYR A 106 -0.87 5.80 -2.90
CA TYR A 106 -1.27 6.78 -1.88
C TYR A 106 -0.16 7.76 -1.56
N TYR A 107 -0.52 9.02 -1.43
CA TYR A 107 0.25 10.04 -0.75
C TYR A 107 -0.58 10.63 0.38
N ILE A 108 -0.17 10.40 1.62
CA ILE A 108 -0.82 10.91 2.82
C ILE A 108 0.20 11.74 3.58
N TYR A 109 -0.12 13.00 3.79
CA TYR A 109 0.77 13.94 4.43
C TYR A 109 0.03 14.69 5.52
N SER A 110 0.65 14.82 6.68
CA SER A 110 0.21 15.67 7.77
C SER A 110 1.39 16.50 8.22
N ASP A 111 1.21 17.82 8.33
CA ASP A 111 2.23 18.64 8.93
C ASP A 111 2.57 18.15 10.36
N GLN A 112 3.83 18.31 10.77
CA GLN A 112 4.34 17.88 12.09
C GLN A 112 3.66 18.59 13.29
N TYR A 113 2.86 19.63 13.03
CA TYR A 113 2.20 20.44 14.05
C TYR A 113 0.72 20.08 14.26
N SER A 114 0.05 19.44 13.28
CA SER A 114 -1.33 18.94 13.39
C SER A 114 -1.38 17.56 14.04
N LYS A 115 -0.97 17.52 15.31
CA LYS A 115 -0.58 16.30 16.06
C LYS A 115 -1.69 15.30 16.42
N LYS A 116 -2.81 15.18 15.70
CA LYS A 116 -3.91 14.26 16.08
C LYS A 116 -4.69 13.64 14.92
N LYS A 117 -4.06 13.39 13.76
CA LYS A 117 -4.72 12.66 12.68
C LYS A 117 -4.42 11.17 12.82
N SER A 118 -5.47 10.36 12.86
CA SER A 118 -5.37 8.91 12.95
C SER A 118 -5.74 8.31 11.61
N TYR A 119 -4.88 7.44 11.09
CA TYR A 119 -5.12 6.75 9.84
C TYR A 119 -5.35 5.28 10.06
N ALA A 120 -6.51 4.78 9.63
CA ALA A 120 -6.86 3.36 9.67
C ALA A 120 -6.88 2.82 8.24
N PHE A 121 -6.07 1.80 7.95
CA PHE A 121 -5.96 1.22 6.61
C PHE A 121 -6.39 -0.25 6.57
N GLU A 122 -7.36 -0.50 5.71
CA GLU A 122 -7.72 -1.80 5.19
C GLU A 122 -7.63 -1.73 3.66
N CYS A 123 -6.50 -2.12 3.05
CA CYS A 123 -6.34 -1.94 1.60
C CYS A 123 -5.50 -3.00 0.87
N SER A 124 -5.63 -3.04 -0.45
CA SER A 124 -4.82 -3.86 -1.35
C SER A 124 -4.30 -3.01 -2.51
N VAL A 125 -3.00 -3.10 -2.76
CA VAL A 125 -2.27 -2.27 -3.71
C VAL A 125 -1.42 -3.18 -4.58
N SER A 126 -1.62 -3.14 -5.88
CA SER A 126 -0.87 -4.00 -6.79
C SER A 126 -0.48 -3.29 -8.07
N GLN A 127 0.68 -3.66 -8.60
CA GLN A 127 1.14 -3.20 -9.92
C GLN A 127 1.23 -1.68 -10.02
N CYS A 128 1.64 -1.03 -8.94
CA CYS A 128 1.93 0.40 -8.95
C CYS A 128 3.35 0.69 -9.47
N SER A 129 3.50 1.82 -10.15
CA SER A 129 4.78 2.25 -10.71
C SER A 129 5.09 3.72 -10.42
N GLY A 130 6.36 4.02 -10.17
CA GLY A 130 6.80 5.35 -9.80
C GLY A 130 8.20 5.34 -9.20
N LYS A 131 8.63 6.47 -8.65
CA LYS A 131 9.97 6.55 -8.06
C LYS A 131 10.05 5.83 -6.71
N SER A 132 9.10 6.11 -5.81
CA SER A 132 9.12 5.65 -4.43
C SER A 132 7.70 5.44 -3.91
N ALA A 133 7.55 4.41 -3.08
CA ALA A 133 6.41 4.03 -2.27
C ALA A 133 5.08 3.80 -3.01
N SER A 134 4.49 2.61 -2.84
CA SER A 134 3.08 2.38 -3.15
C SER A 134 2.17 3.13 -2.17
N LEU A 135 2.62 3.29 -0.93
CA LEU A 135 2.01 4.14 0.09
C LEU A 135 3.06 5.02 0.75
N TYR A 136 2.88 6.33 0.62
CA TYR A 136 3.63 7.32 1.36
C TYR A 136 2.78 7.90 2.49
N HIS A 137 3.34 7.93 3.69
CA HIS A 137 2.72 8.52 4.87
C HIS A 137 3.74 9.36 5.65
N TYR A 138 3.46 10.65 5.82
CA TYR A 138 4.28 11.56 6.62
C TYR A 138 3.44 12.19 7.73
N GLY A 139 3.89 12.07 8.98
CA GLY A 139 3.27 12.72 10.13
C GLY A 139 1.92 12.13 10.56
N GLY A 140 1.55 12.34 11.82
CA GLY A 140 0.29 11.83 12.39
C GLY A 140 0.36 10.38 12.88
N TYR A 141 -0.67 9.92 13.59
CA TYR A 141 -0.75 8.55 14.08
C TYR A 141 -1.25 7.61 12.99
N ILE A 142 -0.60 6.47 12.81
CA ILE A 142 -0.97 5.46 11.81
C ILE A 142 -1.24 4.10 12.46
N GLN A 143 -2.34 3.49 12.03
CA GLN A 143 -2.76 2.16 12.39
C GLN A 143 -3.19 1.40 11.13
N VAL A 144 -2.38 0.46 10.68
CA VAL A 144 -2.72 -0.41 9.56
C VAL A 144 -3.27 -1.72 10.13
N SER A 145 -4.53 -2.05 9.83
CA SER A 145 -5.15 -3.29 10.30
C SER A 145 -5.01 -4.44 9.30
N HIS A 146 -4.94 -4.13 8.00
CA HIS A 146 -4.69 -5.10 6.93
C HIS A 146 -4.21 -4.35 5.69
N MET A 147 -3.04 -4.70 5.16
CA MET A 147 -2.57 -4.16 3.88
C MET A 147 -1.90 -5.23 3.04
N ASN A 148 -2.28 -5.38 1.78
CA ASN A 148 -1.50 -6.20 0.84
C ASN A 148 -0.89 -5.34 -0.24
N THR A 149 0.39 -5.52 -0.50
CA THR A 149 1.14 -4.75 -1.50
C THR A 149 1.97 -5.72 -2.33
N SER A 150 1.84 -5.67 -3.66
CA SER A 150 2.50 -6.65 -4.54
C SER A 150 2.78 -6.18 -5.97
N TYR A 151 3.77 -6.81 -6.61
CA TYR A 151 4.08 -6.64 -8.03
C TYR A 151 4.40 -5.20 -8.44
N HIS A 152 5.06 -4.43 -7.57
CA HIS A 152 5.39 -3.04 -7.85
C HIS A 152 6.60 -2.89 -8.77
N GLU A 153 6.53 -1.89 -9.65
CA GLU A 153 7.64 -1.44 -10.49
C GLU A 153 8.10 -0.06 -9.98
N ILE A 154 8.77 -0.05 -8.83
CA ILE A 154 9.18 1.17 -8.13
C ILE A 154 10.70 1.17 -7.96
N GLY A 155 11.32 2.33 -8.17
CA GLY A 155 12.77 2.48 -8.16
C GLY A 155 13.41 2.32 -6.78
N SER A 156 12.93 3.05 -5.77
CA SER A 156 13.52 3.06 -4.43
C SER A 156 12.78 2.14 -3.45
N ASP A 157 11.74 2.63 -2.79
CA ASP A 157 11.05 2.00 -1.66
C ASP A 157 9.73 1.42 -2.15
N ALA A 158 9.67 0.15 -2.58
CA ALA A 158 8.53 -0.32 -3.38
C ALA A 158 7.17 -0.39 -2.65
N ARG A 159 7.13 -0.30 -1.32
CA ARG A 159 5.92 -0.58 -0.54
C ARG A 159 5.48 0.64 0.24
N TYR A 160 5.63 0.58 1.55
CA TYR A 160 5.26 1.63 2.44
C TYR A 160 6.51 2.41 2.87
N TYR A 161 6.37 3.72 2.79
CA TYR A 161 7.33 4.70 3.26
C TYR A 161 6.59 5.54 4.30
N ILE A 162 6.86 5.25 5.58
CA ILE A 162 6.16 5.85 6.71
C ILE A 162 7.16 6.62 7.57
N ILE A 163 6.88 7.91 7.77
CA ILE A 163 7.81 8.88 8.38
C ILE A 163 7.13 9.62 9.52
N ASP A 164 7.88 9.80 10.61
CA ASP A 164 7.59 10.70 11.74
C ASP A 164 6.15 10.64 12.29
N PRO A 165 5.58 9.44 12.58
CA PRO A 165 4.34 9.37 13.32
C PRO A 165 4.50 10.02 14.70
N THR A 166 3.43 10.64 15.18
CA THR A 166 3.43 11.36 16.46
C THR A 166 3.60 10.45 17.67
N GLU A 167 3.30 9.16 17.50
CA GLU A 167 3.38 8.11 18.50
C GLU A 167 3.83 6.80 17.83
N ARG A 168 4.12 5.75 18.61
CA ARG A 168 4.46 4.43 18.07
C ARG A 168 3.30 3.89 17.22
N GLY A 169 3.52 3.73 15.92
CA GLY A 169 2.52 3.23 14.98
C GLY A 169 2.31 1.72 15.10
N ASN A 170 1.16 1.24 14.63
CA ASN A 170 0.85 -0.19 14.62
C ASN A 170 0.56 -0.66 13.19
N ILE A 171 1.26 -1.70 12.73
CA ILE A 171 1.06 -2.32 11.42
C ILE A 171 0.76 -3.79 11.65
N ASN A 172 -0.45 -4.21 11.32
CA ASN A 172 -0.96 -5.54 11.60
C ASN A 172 -1.51 -6.19 10.34
N PHE A 173 -1.37 -7.52 10.23
CA PHE A 173 -1.90 -8.33 9.13
C PHE A 173 -1.54 -7.79 7.73
N THR A 174 -0.32 -7.30 7.58
CA THR A 174 0.15 -6.72 6.31
C THR A 174 0.99 -7.74 5.55
N THR A 175 0.70 -7.97 4.28
CA THR A 175 1.57 -8.74 3.39
C THR A 175 2.19 -7.85 2.34
N ALA A 176 3.50 -7.98 2.20
CA ALA A 176 4.24 -7.30 1.18
C ALA A 176 5.04 -8.32 0.37
N SER A 177 4.74 -8.42 -0.93
CA SER A 177 5.23 -9.53 -1.75
C SER A 177 5.67 -9.17 -3.17
N ASN A 178 6.50 -10.04 -3.77
CA ASN A 178 6.77 -10.08 -5.22
C ASN A 178 7.11 -8.70 -5.84
N SER A 179 7.91 -7.91 -5.15
CA SER A 179 8.36 -6.59 -5.64
C SER A 179 9.88 -6.56 -5.67
N SER A 180 10.43 -5.68 -6.49
CA SER A 180 11.86 -5.50 -6.58
C SER A 180 12.22 -4.04 -6.73
N SER A 181 13.08 -3.55 -5.84
CA SER A 181 13.53 -2.17 -5.80
C SER A 181 14.88 -2.03 -5.09
N ILE A 182 15.33 -0.80 -4.83
CA ILE A 182 16.56 -0.56 -4.05
C ILE A 182 16.33 -0.96 -2.58
N SER A 183 15.18 -0.65 -2.02
CA SER A 183 14.73 -1.01 -0.66
C SER A 183 13.25 -1.40 -0.72
N GLU A 184 12.78 -2.36 0.08
CA GLU A 184 11.37 -2.76 -0.03
C GLU A 184 10.48 -1.95 0.91
N VAL A 185 10.91 -1.80 2.16
CA VAL A 185 10.17 -1.12 3.22
C VAL A 185 11.02 -0.05 3.87
N PHE A 186 10.42 1.13 4.11
CA PHE A 186 11.09 2.22 4.79
C PHE A 186 10.29 2.68 6.01
N SER A 187 10.98 2.76 7.16
CA SER A 187 10.48 3.33 8.40
C SER A 187 11.54 4.18 9.10
N THR A 188 11.23 5.45 9.39
CA THR A 188 12.06 6.33 10.24
C THR A 188 11.49 6.51 11.63
N SER A 189 10.67 5.61 12.16
CA SER A 189 10.13 5.78 13.51
C SER A 189 9.84 4.45 14.18
N ASN A 190 9.30 4.48 15.39
CA ASN A 190 9.02 3.28 16.16
C ASN A 190 7.68 2.67 15.73
N PHE A 191 7.70 1.44 15.22
CA PHE A 191 6.49 0.70 14.87
C PHE A 191 6.41 -0.66 15.55
N ASN A 192 5.18 -1.13 15.73
CA ASN A 192 4.88 -2.52 16.03
C ASN A 192 4.36 -3.20 14.77
N PHE A 193 5.14 -4.12 14.22
CA PHE A 193 4.74 -5.01 13.13
C PHE A 193 4.25 -6.32 13.74
N THR A 194 2.97 -6.63 13.55
CA THR A 194 2.36 -7.85 14.09
C THR A 194 1.71 -8.65 12.98
N LYS A 195 2.00 -9.95 12.88
CA LYS A 195 1.39 -10.83 11.86
C LYS A 195 1.60 -10.32 10.42
N CYS A 196 2.79 -9.77 10.15
CA CYS A 196 3.15 -9.26 8.83
C CYS A 196 3.95 -10.29 8.04
N ASN A 197 3.77 -10.32 6.72
CA ASN A 197 4.44 -11.24 5.82
C ASN A 197 5.26 -10.48 4.77
N TYR A 198 6.53 -10.87 4.60
CA TYR A 198 7.46 -10.32 3.62
C TYR A 198 7.88 -11.47 2.69
N LEU A 199 7.30 -11.54 1.50
CA LEU A 199 7.36 -12.74 0.65
C LEU A 199 7.99 -12.46 -0.72
N ASN A 200 9.11 -13.11 -1.05
CA ASN A 200 9.73 -13.08 -2.38
C ASN A 200 10.08 -11.67 -2.89
N ASN A 201 10.75 -10.89 -2.04
CA ASN A 201 11.09 -9.50 -2.36
C ASN A 201 12.56 -9.41 -2.74
N GLU A 202 12.91 -8.52 -3.66
CA GLU A 202 14.27 -8.43 -4.19
C GLU A 202 14.83 -7.02 -4.11
N CYS A 203 15.71 -6.83 -3.14
CA CYS A 203 16.54 -5.65 -2.98
C CYS A 203 17.74 -5.73 -3.93
N LYS A 204 17.80 -4.80 -4.90
CA LYS A 204 18.83 -4.76 -5.95
C LYS A 204 20.08 -3.96 -5.57
N GLY A 205 20.01 -3.18 -4.50
CA GLY A 205 21.13 -2.37 -4.04
C GLY A 205 22.21 -3.21 -3.34
N SER A 206 23.48 -2.84 -3.53
CA SER A 206 24.63 -3.59 -3.00
C SER A 206 24.81 -3.44 -1.49
N ASP A 207 24.38 -2.31 -0.93
CA ASP A 207 24.43 -2.00 0.50
C ASP A 207 23.03 -1.76 1.08
N ASP A 208 21.99 -2.12 0.33
CA ASP A 208 20.62 -1.82 0.70
C ASP A 208 19.95 -2.99 1.40
N THR A 209 18.83 -2.72 2.05
CA THR A 209 18.16 -3.67 2.93
C THR A 209 16.73 -3.89 2.46
N ILE A 210 16.18 -5.08 2.72
CA ILE A 210 14.75 -5.32 2.50
C ILE A 210 13.93 -4.36 3.39
N ILE A 211 14.38 -4.16 4.63
CA ILE A 211 13.74 -3.30 5.62
C ILE A 211 14.72 -2.23 6.07
N LEU A 212 14.49 -1.01 5.59
CA LEU A 212 15.22 0.18 5.98
C LEU A 212 14.56 0.78 7.22
N ASN A 213 14.99 0.33 8.39
CA ASN A 213 14.53 0.84 9.69
C ASN A 213 15.61 1.69 10.36
N TYR A 214 15.29 2.93 10.75
CA TYR A 214 16.21 3.81 11.50
C TYR A 214 16.00 3.76 13.02
N ASN A 215 14.90 3.17 13.47
CA ASN A 215 14.42 3.29 14.85
C ASN A 215 14.06 1.94 15.47
N ALA A 216 13.54 1.98 16.70
CA ALA A 216 13.32 0.85 17.59
C ALA A 216 12.02 0.09 17.24
N ASP A 217 11.99 -0.51 16.04
CA ASP A 217 10.88 -1.32 15.55
C ASP A 217 10.79 -2.66 16.29
N ILE A 218 9.57 -3.14 16.47
CA ILE A 218 9.24 -4.43 17.07
C ILE A 218 8.52 -5.28 16.04
N TYR A 219 8.99 -6.51 15.84
CA TYR A 219 8.37 -7.50 14.96
C TYR A 219 7.86 -8.66 15.80
N SER A 220 6.58 -9.00 15.66
CA SER A 220 5.94 -10.10 16.39
C SER A 220 5.07 -10.95 15.47
N ASN A 221 5.24 -12.27 15.49
CA ASN A 221 4.44 -13.19 14.65
C ASN A 221 4.59 -12.92 13.14
N CYS A 222 5.75 -12.43 12.69
CA CYS A 222 5.98 -12.07 11.28
C CYS A 222 6.68 -13.19 10.51
N SER A 223 6.51 -13.23 9.18
CA SER A 223 7.19 -14.18 8.30
C SER A 223 8.04 -13.47 7.25
N PHE A 224 9.27 -13.91 7.07
CA PHE A 224 10.21 -13.43 6.06
C PHE A 224 10.62 -14.60 5.18
N ILE A 225 10.06 -14.70 3.98
CA ILE A 225 10.16 -15.90 3.15
C ILE A 225 10.64 -15.54 1.74
N GLY A 226 11.72 -16.19 1.27
CA GLY A 226 12.19 -16.05 -0.10
C GLY A 226 12.70 -14.66 -0.49
N ASN A 227 12.99 -13.80 0.49
CA ASN A 227 13.55 -12.46 0.25
C ASN A 227 15.01 -12.56 -0.22
N LYS A 228 15.38 -11.67 -1.16
CA LYS A 228 16.68 -11.63 -1.80
C LYS A 228 17.29 -10.24 -1.66
N GLY A 229 18.46 -10.15 -1.05
CA GLY A 229 19.19 -8.90 -0.84
C GLY A 229 20.42 -9.17 0.01
N PRO A 230 21.31 -8.17 0.19
CA PRO A 230 22.49 -8.37 1.03
C PRO A 230 22.13 -8.39 2.53
N TYR A 231 21.09 -7.64 2.93
CA TYR A 231 20.65 -7.55 4.32
C TYR A 231 19.12 -7.56 4.47
N LEU A 232 18.62 -8.14 5.58
CA LEU A 232 17.19 -8.10 5.90
C LEU A 232 16.81 -6.77 6.54
N PHE A 233 17.56 -6.34 7.56
CA PHE A 233 17.36 -5.09 8.29
C PHE A 233 18.58 -4.18 8.19
N LEU A 234 18.37 -2.86 8.13
CA LEU A 234 19.44 -1.87 8.26
C LEU A 234 20.00 -1.87 9.70
N ASN A 235 19.11 -1.64 10.67
CA ASN A 235 19.45 -1.60 12.09
C ASN A 235 18.77 -2.75 12.82
N LYS A 236 19.39 -3.22 13.90
CA LYS A 236 18.82 -4.28 14.73
C LYS A 236 17.45 -3.81 15.29
N PRO A 237 16.35 -4.52 15.01
CA PRO A 237 15.07 -4.21 15.64
C PRO A 237 15.16 -4.29 17.16
N GLN A 238 14.33 -3.52 17.86
CA GLN A 238 14.26 -3.55 19.31
C GLN A 238 13.89 -4.93 19.84
N ALA A 239 12.95 -5.58 19.16
CA ALA A 239 12.54 -6.94 19.45
C ALA A 239 12.08 -7.66 18.18
N VAL A 240 12.39 -8.95 18.12
CA VAL A 240 11.91 -9.90 17.12
C VAL A 240 11.38 -11.09 17.91
N ASP A 241 10.07 -11.25 17.94
CA ASP A 241 9.38 -12.24 18.77
C ASP A 241 8.52 -13.15 17.92
N ASN A 242 8.69 -14.46 18.08
CA ASN A 242 7.89 -15.46 17.38
C ASN A 242 7.87 -15.21 15.86
N CYS A 243 9.02 -14.99 15.22
CA CYS A 243 9.10 -14.70 13.78
C CYS A 243 9.67 -15.89 13.00
N TYR A 244 9.19 -16.08 11.78
CA TYR A 244 9.69 -17.10 10.87
C TYR A 244 10.61 -16.49 9.82
N PHE A 245 11.77 -17.11 9.63
CA PHE A 245 12.76 -16.77 8.62
C PHE A 245 13.03 -18.00 7.75
N ASP A 246 12.68 -17.92 6.47
CA ASP A 246 13.06 -18.91 5.46
C ASP A 246 14.20 -18.35 4.60
N ASN A 247 15.40 -18.84 4.92
CA ASN A 247 16.65 -18.41 4.31
C ASN A 247 17.10 -19.34 3.16
N GLU A 248 16.23 -20.21 2.65
CA GLU A 248 16.58 -21.06 1.51
C GLU A 248 16.77 -20.22 0.23
N GLY A 249 17.99 -19.72 0.00
CA GLY A 249 18.45 -19.31 -1.33
C GLY A 249 19.24 -18.01 -1.48
N VAL A 250 19.46 -17.17 -0.46
CA VAL A 250 20.30 -15.95 -0.60
C VAL A 250 21.07 -15.62 0.69
N THR A 251 22.34 -15.23 0.53
CA THR A 251 23.23 -14.63 1.53
C THR A 251 22.65 -13.34 2.07
N VAL A 252 21.79 -13.45 3.08
CA VAL A 252 21.27 -12.31 3.83
C VAL A 252 21.98 -12.31 5.17
N GLN A 253 22.94 -11.40 5.36
CA GLN A 253 23.29 -11.05 6.74
C GLN A 253 22.05 -10.42 7.36
N THR A 254 21.69 -10.83 8.58
CA THR A 254 20.38 -10.47 9.12
C THR A 254 20.26 -8.96 9.37
N VAL A 255 21.33 -8.31 9.82
CA VAL A 255 21.37 -6.88 10.12
C VAL A 255 22.65 -6.27 9.55
N GLN A 256 22.55 -5.14 8.83
CA GLN A 256 23.70 -4.47 8.21
C GLN A 256 24.63 -3.79 9.23
N ASN A 257 24.07 -3.05 10.17
CA ASN A 257 24.85 -2.29 11.16
C ASN A 257 25.20 -3.10 12.42
N ASP A 258 24.90 -4.40 12.45
CA ASP A 258 25.25 -5.32 13.54
C ASP A 258 25.40 -6.76 13.03
N ASN A 259 26.61 -7.11 12.57
CA ASN A 259 26.92 -8.43 12.02
C ASN A 259 26.82 -9.57 13.05
N SER A 260 26.62 -9.27 14.34
CA SER A 260 26.45 -10.26 15.41
C SER A 260 24.99 -10.62 15.67
N ALA A 261 24.05 -9.83 15.14
CA ALA A 261 22.63 -10.07 15.34
C ALA A 261 22.19 -11.35 14.62
N SER A 262 21.67 -12.29 15.40
CA SER A 262 20.95 -13.46 14.92
C SER A 262 19.60 -13.53 15.63
N PHE A 263 18.59 -14.09 14.93
CA PHE A 263 17.25 -14.29 15.47
C PHE A 263 16.91 -15.77 15.41
N GLU A 264 16.31 -16.29 16.48
CA GLU A 264 15.75 -17.63 16.48
C GLU A 264 14.51 -17.65 15.58
N SER A 265 14.44 -18.65 14.69
CA SER A 265 13.31 -18.86 13.79
C SER A 265 12.38 -19.91 14.38
N ILE A 266 11.07 -19.67 14.32
CA ILE A 266 10.03 -20.62 14.75
C ILE A 266 9.51 -21.44 13.56
N SER A 267 8.36 -22.11 13.70
CA SER A 267 7.63 -22.67 12.54
C SER A 267 6.95 -21.58 11.71
N PRO A 268 6.81 -21.74 10.38
CA PRO A 268 6.10 -20.80 9.54
C PRO A 268 4.68 -20.55 10.02
N PHE A 269 4.27 -19.28 10.07
CA PHE A 269 2.87 -18.91 10.17
C PHE A 269 2.15 -19.10 8.84
N ASP A 270 0.82 -19.17 8.89
CA ASP A 270 -0.03 -19.22 7.71
C ASP A 270 0.23 -17.97 6.84
N SER A 271 0.99 -18.15 5.76
CA SER A 271 1.51 -17.08 4.91
C SER A 271 0.48 -16.64 3.87
N LEU A 272 -0.80 -16.59 4.26
CA LEU A 272 -1.90 -16.33 3.33
C LEU A 272 -1.82 -14.88 2.83
N LEU A 273 -1.33 -14.72 1.59
CA LEU A 273 -1.53 -13.50 0.82
C LEU A 273 -3.00 -13.41 0.42
N SER A 274 -3.80 -12.70 1.21
CA SER A 274 -5.20 -12.42 0.89
C SER A 274 -5.33 -10.97 0.47
N HIS A 275 -4.99 -10.66 -0.78
CA HIS A 275 -5.51 -9.42 -1.40
C HIS A 275 -7.02 -9.41 -1.21
N TYR A 276 -7.61 -8.24 -0.94
CA TYR A 276 -9.07 -8.07 -0.99
C TYR A 276 -9.51 -8.75 -2.26
N THR A 277 -10.28 -9.83 -2.10
CA THR A 277 -10.60 -10.65 -3.24
C THR A 277 -11.26 -9.72 -4.23
N THR A 278 -10.91 -9.87 -5.48
CA THR A 278 -11.45 -9.04 -6.54
C THR A 278 -12.99 -9.15 -6.67
N GLY A 279 -13.65 -9.98 -5.84
CA GLY A 279 -15.09 -9.97 -5.60
C GLY A 279 -15.60 -8.78 -4.78
N ASP A 280 -14.82 -8.28 -3.80
CA ASP A 280 -15.12 -7.05 -3.05
C ASP A 280 -14.57 -5.79 -3.74
N CYS A 281 -13.68 -5.98 -4.72
CA CYS A 281 -13.07 -4.94 -5.52
C CYS A 281 -13.48 -5.10 -6.99
N SER A 282 -14.62 -4.51 -7.31
CA SER A 282 -15.44 -4.67 -8.54
C SER A 282 -14.72 -4.48 -9.89
N ALA A 283 -13.43 -4.12 -9.94
CA ALA A 283 -12.69 -3.94 -11.20
C ALA A 283 -12.40 -5.22 -11.99
N THR A 284 -12.45 -6.43 -11.39
CA THR A 284 -12.32 -7.65 -12.22
C THR A 284 -13.56 -7.95 -13.06
N TYR A 285 -14.71 -7.31 -12.78
CA TYR A 285 -15.86 -7.44 -13.66
C TYR A 285 -15.56 -6.89 -15.05
N PHE A 286 -14.78 -5.82 -15.18
CA PHE A 286 -14.36 -5.29 -16.49
C PHE A 286 -13.37 -6.22 -17.20
N TYR A 287 -12.39 -6.79 -16.49
CA TYR A 287 -11.44 -7.71 -17.12
C TYR A 287 -12.07 -9.05 -17.53
N LYS A 288 -12.96 -9.63 -16.73
CA LYS A 288 -13.70 -10.86 -17.10
C LYS A 288 -14.70 -10.61 -18.22
N THR A 289 -15.39 -9.47 -18.21
CA THR A 289 -16.38 -9.15 -19.26
C THR A 289 -15.70 -8.83 -20.59
N ILE A 290 -14.62 -8.03 -20.58
CA ILE A 290 -13.87 -7.68 -21.80
C ILE A 290 -13.09 -8.88 -22.35
N SER A 291 -12.43 -9.69 -21.51
CA SER A 291 -11.73 -10.90 -21.97
C SER A 291 -12.70 -11.96 -22.50
N GLY A 292 -13.88 -12.11 -21.88
CA GLY A 292 -14.96 -12.98 -22.37
C GLY A 292 -15.51 -12.54 -23.73
N GLU A 293 -15.74 -11.25 -23.93
CA GLU A 293 -16.19 -10.71 -25.22
C GLU A 293 -15.13 -10.83 -26.31
N PHE A 294 -13.85 -10.54 -26.02
CA PHE A 294 -12.75 -10.70 -26.97
C PHE A 294 -12.53 -12.16 -27.38
N LEU A 295 -12.62 -13.11 -26.44
CA LEU A 295 -12.57 -14.55 -26.74
C LEU A 295 -13.76 -15.00 -27.58
N SER A 296 -14.96 -14.44 -27.35
CA SER A 296 -16.15 -14.74 -28.14
C SER A 296 -16.04 -14.22 -29.59
N LEU A 297 -15.48 -13.01 -29.77
CA LEU A 297 -15.28 -12.38 -31.08
C LEU A 297 -14.19 -13.09 -31.89
N LYS A 298 -13.10 -13.52 -31.23
CA LYS A 298 -12.03 -14.31 -31.89
C LYS A 298 -12.55 -15.68 -32.34
N LYS A 299 -13.38 -16.36 -31.54
CA LYS A 299 -14.05 -17.63 -31.91
C LYS A 299 -15.06 -17.46 -33.06
N ARG A 300 -15.80 -16.35 -33.12
CA ARG A 300 -16.72 -16.05 -34.24
C ARG A 300 -15.98 -15.78 -35.56
N LYS A 301 -14.86 -15.05 -35.53
CA LYS A 301 -14.02 -14.83 -36.73
C LYS A 301 -13.41 -16.12 -37.27
N ILE A 302 -12.95 -17.02 -36.40
CA ILE A 302 -12.35 -18.31 -36.82
C ILE A 302 -13.40 -19.24 -37.47
N ARG A 303 -14.65 -19.28 -36.96
CA ARG A 303 -15.74 -20.06 -37.59
C ARG A 303 -16.17 -19.53 -38.96
N TYR A 304 -16.03 -18.23 -39.22
CA TYR A 304 -16.37 -17.66 -40.53
C TYR A 304 -15.32 -17.97 -41.60
N VAL A 305 -14.05 -18.09 -41.20
CA VAL A 305 -12.94 -18.44 -42.12
C VAL A 305 -12.92 -19.95 -42.40
N SER A 306 -13.31 -20.80 -41.44
CA SER A 306 -13.33 -22.26 -41.62
C SER A 306 -14.56 -22.80 -42.38
N ARG A 307 -15.52 -21.95 -42.77
CA ARG A 307 -16.69 -22.32 -43.60
C ARG A 307 -16.56 -21.86 -45.07
N ARG A 308 -15.44 -21.25 -45.44
CA ARG A 308 -15.10 -20.89 -46.82
C ARG A 308 -13.80 -21.57 -47.24
N ARG A 309 -13.76 -22.89 -47.16
CA ARG A 309 -12.90 -23.78 -47.93
C ARG A 309 -13.67 -25.06 -48.21
#